data_AF-A0A2S2PRU1-F1
#
_entry.id   AF-A0A2S2PRU1-F1
#
_cell.length_a   1.000
_cell.length_b   1.000
_cell.length_c   1.000
_cell.angle_alpha   90.00
_cell.angle_beta   90.00
_cell.angle_gamma   90.00
#
_symmetry.space_group_name_H-M   'P 1'
#
loop_
_entity.id
_entity.type
_entity.pdbx_description
1 polymer ?
#
loop_
_entity_poly.entity_id
_entity_poly.type
_entity_poly.pdbx_seq_one_letter_code
_entity_poly.pdbx_strand_id
1 'polypeptide(L)'
;KGDWKKLILEENKKLYRAIFCQTLVELDAPTGECKAIFGCDMVWVAVAVFSFVGVRKYLTNTADDPTLSLEYRQAQLKRMIDLRVDPIDGLSSNWDYEKNTWKS
;
A
#
# COMPACT_ATOMS: atom_id res chain seq x y z
N LYS A 1 -58.45 5.10 10.13
CA LYS A 1 -58.42 3.70 10.65
C LYS A 1 -59.43 2.84 9.87
N GLY A 2 -59.21 2.67 8.57
CA GLY A 2 -60.04 1.78 7.72
C GLY A 2 -59.44 0.39 7.62
N ASP A 3 -60.18 -0.54 7.01
CA ASP A 3 -59.76 -1.94 6.81
C ASP A 3 -58.74 -2.03 5.67
N TRP A 4 -57.55 -2.57 5.96
CA TRP A 4 -56.42 -2.65 5.03
C TRP A 4 -56.70 -3.54 3.81
N LYS A 5 -57.67 -4.46 3.93
CA LYS A 5 -58.08 -5.37 2.84
C LYS A 5 -58.78 -4.64 1.67
N LYS A 6 -59.21 -3.39 1.87
CA LYS A 6 -59.90 -2.59 0.84
C LYS A 6 -58.96 -1.64 0.08
N LEU A 7 -57.70 -1.52 0.50
CA LEU A 7 -56.73 -0.63 -0.13
C LEU A 7 -56.22 -1.24 -1.44
N ILE A 8 -56.12 -0.39 -2.47
CA ILE A 8 -55.51 -0.77 -3.74
C ILE A 8 -53.98 -0.75 -3.56
N LEU A 9 -53.27 -1.59 -4.32
CA LEU A 9 -51.82 -1.73 -4.23
C LEU A 9 -51.07 -0.40 -4.38
N GLU A 10 -51.57 0.50 -5.23
CA GLU A 10 -51.02 1.85 -5.42
C GLU A 10 -51.20 2.76 -4.19
N GLU A 11 -52.33 2.66 -3.49
CA GLU A 11 -52.56 3.41 -2.24
C GLU A 11 -51.64 2.90 -1.13
N ASN A 12 -51.40 1.59 -1.07
CA ASN A 12 -50.46 0.99 -0.13
C ASN A 12 -49.02 1.45 -0.39
N LYS A 13 -48.57 1.50 -1.66
CA LYS A 13 -47.26 2.07 -2.02
C LYS A 13 -47.15 3.54 -1.65
N LYS A 14 -48.21 4.33 -1.89
CA LYS A 14 -48.24 5.76 -1.56
C LYS A 14 -48.17 5.99 -0.05
N LEU A 15 -48.89 5.19 0.73
CA LEU A 15 -48.83 5.23 2.20
C LEU A 15 -47.42 4.84 2.69
N TYR A 16 -46.82 3.80 2.10
CA TYR A 16 -45.46 3.38 2.42
C TYR A 16 -44.45 4.50 2.14
N ARG A 17 -44.53 5.16 0.98
CA ARG A 17 -43.62 6.27 0.62
C ARG A 17 -43.88 7.56 1.43
N ALA A 18 -45.10 7.75 1.93
CA ALA A 18 -45.46 8.88 2.79
C ALA A 18 -44.91 8.74 4.21
N ILE A 19 -44.78 7.50 4.71
CA ILE A 19 -44.23 7.21 6.05
C ILE A 19 -42.72 6.98 5.99
N PHE A 20 -42.22 6.33 4.94
CA PHE A 20 -40.82 5.96 4.77
C PHE A 20 -40.25 6.51 3.46
N CYS A 21 -39.15 7.26 3.54
CA CYS A 21 -38.51 7.83 2.35
C CYS A 21 -37.78 6.81 1.48
N GLN A 22 -37.37 5.65 2.04
CA GLN A 22 -36.64 4.58 1.35
C GLN A 22 -37.11 3.19 1.83
N THR A 23 -37.00 2.19 0.95
CA THR A 23 -37.20 0.77 1.28
C THR A 23 -35.92 0.14 1.84
N LEU A 24 -36.04 -0.99 2.55
CA LEU A 24 -34.85 -1.73 3.03
C LEU A 24 -33.92 -2.16 1.88
N VAL A 25 -34.49 -2.50 0.73
CA VAL A 25 -33.72 -2.88 -0.47
C VAL A 25 -32.99 -1.68 -1.09
N GLU A 26 -33.56 -0.48 -1.00
CA GLU A 26 -32.89 0.76 -1.43
C GLU A 26 -31.72 1.13 -0.49
N LEU A 27 -31.79 0.75 0.79
CA LEU A 27 -30.71 0.97 1.77
C LEU A 27 -29.55 -0.01 1.58
N ASP A 28 -29.84 -1.29 1.31
CA ASP A 28 -28.82 -2.31 1.04
C ASP A 28 -28.28 -2.28 -0.40
N ALA A 29 -28.74 -1.36 -1.24
CA ALA A 29 -28.31 -1.26 -2.62
C ALA A 29 -26.81 -0.88 -2.68
N PRO A 30 -25.98 -1.65 -3.42
CA PRO A 30 -24.55 -1.37 -3.49
C PRO A 30 -24.29 -0.08 -4.27
N THR A 31 -23.76 0.95 -3.60
CA THR A 31 -23.46 2.27 -4.18
C THR A 31 -22.12 2.32 -4.93
N GLY A 32 -21.26 1.31 -4.74
CA GLY A 32 -19.96 1.20 -5.41
C GLY A 32 -18.88 2.14 -4.88
N GLU A 33 -19.12 2.84 -3.78
CA GLU A 33 -18.20 3.81 -3.16
C GLU A 33 -16.80 3.25 -2.89
N CYS A 34 -16.70 1.98 -2.50
CA CYS A 34 -15.43 1.29 -2.28
C CYS A 34 -14.51 1.36 -3.51
N LYS A 35 -15.07 1.29 -4.73
CA LYS A 35 -14.29 1.41 -5.97
C LYS A 35 -13.75 2.82 -6.18
N ALA A 36 -14.54 3.83 -5.82
CA ALA A 36 -14.13 5.23 -5.92
C ALA A 36 -13.01 5.54 -4.91
N ILE A 37 -13.16 5.08 -3.67
CA ILE A 37 -12.16 5.23 -2.61
C ILE A 37 -10.84 4.58 -3.04
N PHE A 38 -10.89 3.31 -3.47
CA PHE A 38 -9.70 2.59 -3.91
C PHE A 38 -9.02 3.26 -5.12
N GLY A 39 -9.81 3.79 -6.05
CA GLY A 39 -9.29 4.56 -7.18
C GLY A 39 -8.55 5.83 -6.75
N CYS A 40 -9.14 6.60 -5.84
CA CYS A 40 -8.53 7.81 -5.28
C CYS A 40 -7.23 7.49 -4.53
N ASP A 41 -7.23 6.44 -3.72
CA ASP A 41 -6.05 6.02 -2.95
C ASP A 41 -4.88 5.66 -3.89
N MET A 42 -5.15 4.93 -4.97
CA MET A 42 -4.10 4.55 -5.92
C MET A 42 -3.53 5.75 -6.69
N VAL A 43 -4.34 6.78 -6.96
CA VAL A 43 -3.86 8.05 -7.53
C VAL A 43 -2.90 8.75 -6.56
N TRP A 44 -3.24 8.81 -5.28
CA TRP A 44 -2.36 9.42 -4.27
C TRP A 44 -1.05 8.66 -4.09
N VAL A 45 -1.09 7.32 -4.12
CA VAL A 45 0.13 6.49 -4.10
C VAL A 45 1.00 6.79 -5.33
N ALA A 46 0.41 6.89 -6.52
CA ALA A 46 1.15 7.24 -7.72
C ALA A 46 1.83 8.63 -7.58
N VAL A 47 1.10 9.64 -7.11
CA VAL A 47 1.63 10.99 -6.86
C VAL A 47 2.78 10.97 -5.85
N ALA A 48 2.67 10.18 -4.78
CA ALA A 48 3.74 10.01 -3.79
C ALA A 48 5.00 9.40 -4.41
N VAL A 49 4.86 8.35 -5.24
CA VAL A 49 6.00 7.73 -5.93
C VAL A 49 6.65 8.70 -6.93
N PHE A 50 5.86 9.41 -7.73
CA PHE A 50 6.39 10.38 -8.69
C PHE A 50 7.09 11.55 -8.00
N SER A 51 6.53 12.07 -6.90
CA SER A 51 7.17 13.14 -6.14
C SER A 51 8.48 12.67 -5.50
N PHE A 52 8.54 11.46 -4.94
CA PHE A 52 9.77 10.88 -4.41
C PHE A 52 10.87 10.74 -5.48
N VAL A 53 10.52 10.20 -6.65
CA VAL A 53 11.46 10.09 -7.78
C VAL A 53 11.93 11.48 -8.23
N GLY A 54 11.03 12.47 -8.29
CA GLY A 54 11.37 13.85 -8.61
C GLY A 54 12.37 14.46 -7.63
N VAL A 55 12.12 14.34 -6.32
CA VAL A 55 13.05 14.80 -5.27
C VAL A 55 14.41 14.12 -5.39
N ARG A 56 14.43 12.79 -5.56
CA ARG A 56 15.67 12.03 -5.70
C ARG A 56 16.47 12.43 -6.93
N LYS A 57 15.81 12.71 -8.06
CA LYS A 57 16.46 13.05 -9.32
C LYS A 57 16.95 14.51 -9.37
N TYR A 58 16.15 15.46 -8.87
CA TYR A 58 16.41 16.89 -9.06
C TYR A 58 17.00 17.59 -7.83
N LEU A 59 16.71 17.10 -6.62
CA LEU A 59 17.15 17.76 -5.38
C LEU A 59 18.32 17.03 -4.69
N THR A 60 18.53 15.74 -5.00
CA THR A 60 19.54 14.93 -4.32
C THR A 60 20.72 14.61 -5.26
N ASN A 61 21.88 15.21 -5.01
CA ASN A 61 23.12 14.95 -5.77
C ASN A 61 23.90 13.69 -5.30
N THR A 62 23.28 12.79 -4.54
CA THR A 62 23.95 11.57 -4.02
C THR A 62 24.32 10.55 -5.10
N ALA A 63 23.95 10.78 -6.36
CA ALA A 63 24.32 9.89 -7.48
C ALA A 63 25.84 9.82 -7.68
N ASP A 64 26.57 10.88 -7.32
CA ASP A 64 28.00 11.01 -7.54
C ASP A 64 28.86 10.78 -6.28
N ASP A 65 28.29 10.20 -5.20
CA ASP A 65 29.08 9.89 -4.01
C ASP A 65 30.08 8.76 -4.32
N PRO A 66 31.40 9.01 -4.27
CA PRO A 66 32.40 8.02 -4.60
C PRO A 66 32.34 6.80 -3.67
N THR A 67 31.86 6.95 -2.42
CA THR A 67 31.73 5.84 -1.47
C THR A 67 30.65 4.83 -1.87
N LEU A 68 29.68 5.27 -2.67
CA LEU A 68 28.60 4.44 -3.17
C LEU A 68 28.95 3.71 -4.47
N SER A 69 30.15 3.90 -5.01
CA SER A 69 30.61 3.14 -6.18
C SER A 69 30.70 1.65 -5.87
N LEU A 70 30.57 0.80 -6.91
CA LEU A 70 30.60 -0.65 -6.73
C LEU A 70 31.93 -1.12 -6.12
N GLU A 71 33.04 -0.53 -6.54
CA GLU A 71 34.38 -0.87 -6.05
C GLU A 71 34.54 -0.53 -4.57
N TYR A 72 34.13 0.68 -4.16
CA TYR A 72 34.18 1.09 -2.75
C TYR A 72 33.26 0.21 -1.88
N ARG A 73 32.06 -0.12 -2.37
CA ARG A 73 31.15 -1.02 -1.66
C ARG A 73 31.73 -2.43 -1.48
N GLN A 74 32.38 -2.97 -2.51
CA GLN A 74 33.03 -4.28 -2.44
C GLN A 74 34.23 -4.28 -1.50
N ALA A 75 35.07 -3.24 -1.57
CA ALA A 75 36.21 -3.06 -0.68
C ALA A 75 35.76 -2.90 0.78
N GLN A 76 34.70 -2.11 1.01
CA GLN A 76 34.10 -1.95 2.33
C GLN A 76 33.50 -3.26 2.85
N LEU A 77 32.76 -3.99 2.02
CA LEU A 77 32.18 -5.28 2.38
C LEU A 77 33.27 -6.29 2.76
N LYS A 78 34.33 -6.38 1.96
CA LYS A 78 35.50 -7.22 2.27
C LYS A 78 36.13 -6.82 3.60
N ARG A 79 36.36 -5.52 3.82
CA ARG A 79 36.87 -5.01 5.10
C ARG A 79 35.96 -5.37 6.27
N MET A 80 34.64 -5.30 6.12
CA MET A 80 33.70 -5.67 7.18
C MET A 80 33.76 -7.17 7.51
N ILE A 81 33.90 -8.02 6.49
CA ILE A 81 34.10 -9.46 6.66
C ILE A 81 35.44 -9.75 7.35
N ASP A 82 36.52 -9.09 6.95
CA ASP A 82 37.85 -9.24 7.54
C ASP A 82 37.86 -8.82 9.02
N LEU A 83 37.11 -7.76 9.35
CA LEU A 83 36.92 -7.29 10.73
C LEU A 83 35.90 -8.11 11.53
N ARG A 84 35.27 -9.12 10.92
CA ARG A 84 34.24 -9.98 11.53
C ARG A 84 33.09 -9.17 12.15
N VAL A 85 32.57 -8.19 11.41
CA VAL A 85 31.40 -7.39 11.84
C VAL A 85 30.16 -8.30 11.96
N ASP A 86 29.50 -8.24 13.12
CA ASP A 86 28.35 -9.06 13.50
C ASP A 86 28.53 -10.58 13.23
N PRO A 87 29.45 -11.23 13.95
CA PRO A 87 29.87 -12.60 13.65
C PRO A 87 28.91 -13.69 14.14
N ILE A 88 27.87 -13.34 14.92
CA ILE A 88 26.94 -14.31 15.50
C ILE A 88 25.69 -14.46 14.61
N ASP A 89 24.92 -13.39 14.44
CA ASP A 89 23.64 -13.42 13.71
C ASP A 89 23.59 -12.49 12.49
N GLY A 90 24.70 -11.80 12.17
CA GLY A 90 24.72 -10.74 11.17
C GLY A 90 25.57 -11.04 9.94
N LEU A 91 26.24 -10.01 9.43
CA LEU A 91 26.92 -10.08 8.14
C LEU A 91 27.99 -11.17 8.07
N SER A 92 28.92 -11.17 9.03
CA SER A 92 30.07 -12.08 9.03
C SER A 92 29.70 -13.51 9.40
N SER A 93 28.59 -13.73 10.11
CA SER A 93 28.13 -15.09 10.42
C SER A 93 27.73 -15.86 9.16
N ASN A 94 27.29 -15.15 8.12
CA ASN A 94 26.89 -15.72 6.82
C ASN A 94 28.07 -15.93 5.85
N TRP A 95 29.30 -15.55 6.21
CA TRP A 95 30.48 -15.75 5.38
C TRP A 95 31.25 -17.02 5.79
N ASP A 96 31.60 -17.86 4.81
CA ASP A 96 32.49 -19.00 5.00
C ASP A 96 33.94 -18.54 4.77
N TYR A 97 34.68 -18.41 5.88
CA TYR A 97 36.09 -17.97 5.87
C TYR A 97 37.05 -19.04 5.37
N GLU A 98 36.67 -20.33 5.36
CA GLU A 98 37.53 -21.39 4.84
C GLU A 98 37.48 -21.44 3.31
N LYS A 99 36.27 -21.26 2.77
CA LYS A 99 36.03 -21.33 1.31
C LYS A 99 36.05 -19.96 0.64
N ASN A 100 36.12 -18.87 1.41
CA ASN A 100 36.03 -17.49 0.93
C ASN A 100 34.78 -17.24 0.07
N THR A 101 33.63 -17.74 0.53
CA THR A 101 32.35 -17.61 -0.15
C THR A 101 31.21 -17.37 0.84
N TRP A 102 30.08 -16.84 0.36
CA TRP A 102 28.86 -16.79 1.16
C TRP A 102 28.37 -18.21 1.48
N LYS A 103 27.94 -18.42 2.72
CA LYS A 103 27.27 -19.66 3.11
C LYS A 103 25.95 -19.76 2.35
N SER A 104 25.67 -20.94 1.80
CA SER A 104 24.37 -21.26 1.19
C SER A 104 23.39 -21.75 2.24
#